data_AF-A0A7S1P4S4-F1
#
_entry.id   AF-A0A7S1P4S4-F1
#
_cell.length_a   1.000
_cell.length_b   1.000
_cell.length_c   1.000
_cell.angle_alpha   90.00
_cell.angle_beta   90.00
_cell.angle_gamma   90.00
#
_symmetry.space_group_name_H-M   'P 1'
#
loop_
_entity.id
_entity.type
_entity.pdbx_description
1 polymer ?
#
loop_
_entity_poly.entity_id
_entity_poly.type
_entity_poly.pdbx_seq_one_letter_code
_entity_poly.pdbx_strand_id
1 'polypeptide(L)'
;GGDHSLSLSYDNETRMQDMDTGQEQHGTGTARGDEQQMYRSLVFTFTKKAAGGYDVQVLHRSTSGERSICHFAIAFADIMSFKTTHKNAQVEYSDGFVVFNCYPLLRLLVSHVA
;
A
#
# COMPACT_ATOMS: atom_id res chain seq x y z
N GLY A 1 -23.04 12.68 3.57
CA GLY A 1 -22.62 11.94 2.37
C GLY A 1 -21.46 12.69 1.78
N GLY A 2 -20.25 12.21 1.99
CA GLY A 2 -19.02 12.80 1.48
C GLY A 2 -18.06 11.66 1.21
N ASP A 3 -17.81 11.42 -0.08
CA ASP A 3 -16.87 10.41 -0.56
C ASP A 3 -15.46 10.95 -0.33
N HIS A 4 -14.77 10.41 0.67
CA HIS A 4 -13.40 10.80 1.01
C HIS A 4 -12.44 9.74 0.46
N SER A 5 -12.15 9.83 -0.84
CA SER A 5 -11.11 9.02 -1.48
C SER A 5 -9.73 9.59 -1.14
N LEU A 6 -8.94 8.79 -0.42
CA LEU A 6 -7.55 9.11 -0.07
C LEU A 6 -6.59 8.58 -1.14
N SER A 7 -5.61 9.40 -1.51
CA SER A 7 -4.56 9.04 -2.46
C SER A 7 -3.20 9.45 -1.92
N LEU A 8 -2.28 8.48 -1.81
CA LEU A 8 -0.91 8.69 -1.35
C LEU A 8 0.07 8.55 -2.52
N SER A 9 0.90 9.56 -2.74
CA SER A 9 2.03 9.56 -3.69
C SER A 9 3.32 9.75 -2.89
N TYR A 10 4.36 8.98 -3.21
CA TYR A 10 5.69 9.13 -2.58
C TYR A 10 6.67 9.80 -3.56
N ASP A 11 7.04 11.05 -3.26
CA ASP A 11 8.19 11.73 -3.87
C ASP A 11 9.43 11.47 -3.03
N ASN A 12 10.50 10.97 -3.66
CA ASN A 12 11.77 10.74 -2.98
C ASN A 12 12.90 11.33 -3.81
N GLU A 13 13.14 12.63 -3.64
CA GLU A 13 14.36 13.30 -4.08
C GLU A 13 15.31 13.41 -2.88
N THR A 14 16.53 12.87 -2.99
CA THR A 14 17.83 13.49 -2.61
C THR A 14 18.95 12.48 -2.25
N ARG A 15 19.95 12.41 -3.16
CA ARG A 15 21.44 12.26 -3.04
C ARG A 15 22.13 11.15 -2.21
N MET A 16 23.09 10.48 -2.87
CA MET A 16 24.57 10.51 -2.63
C MET A 16 25.26 9.59 -3.67
N GLN A 17 25.91 10.09 -4.73
CA GLN A 17 27.34 10.49 -4.90
C GLN A 17 28.40 9.36 -4.75
N ASP A 18 28.99 9.04 -5.92
CA ASP A 18 30.35 8.59 -6.25
C ASP A 18 30.98 7.35 -5.58
N MET A 19 31.16 6.28 -6.39
CA MET A 19 32.42 5.53 -6.47
C MET A 19 32.50 4.73 -7.78
N ASP A 20 33.47 5.12 -8.61
CA ASP A 20 33.90 4.50 -9.86
C ASP A 20 34.97 3.42 -9.58
N THR A 21 34.78 2.21 -10.11
CA THR A 21 35.77 1.35 -10.81
C THR A 21 35.39 -0.14 -10.72
N GLY A 22 35.14 -0.76 -11.88
CA GLY A 22 35.01 -2.22 -12.01
C GLY A 22 34.13 -2.65 -13.18
N GLN A 23 34.72 -2.79 -14.38
CA GLN A 23 34.09 -3.47 -15.51
C GLN A 23 33.98 -4.98 -15.23
N GLU A 24 32.79 -5.49 -14.94
CA GLU A 24 32.46 -6.90 -15.12
C GLU A 24 31.02 -7.05 -15.65
N GLN A 25 30.96 -7.43 -16.93
CA GLN A 25 30.04 -8.40 -17.56
C GLN A 25 28.53 -8.30 -17.27
N HIS A 26 27.80 -7.98 -18.35
CA HIS A 26 26.41 -8.32 -18.67
C HIS A 26 25.77 -9.38 -17.74
N GLY A 27 25.02 -8.89 -16.75
CA GLY A 27 24.01 -9.65 -16.02
C GLY A 27 22.76 -8.78 -15.96
N THR A 28 21.61 -9.35 -16.34
CA THR A 28 20.29 -8.73 -16.45
C THR A 28 19.87 -8.02 -15.15
N GLY A 29 20.18 -6.73 -15.03
CA GLY A 29 19.83 -5.88 -13.90
C GLY A 29 18.70 -4.92 -14.26
N THR A 30 17.44 -5.37 -14.21
CA THR A 30 16.28 -4.44 -14.29
C THR A 30 15.08 -4.82 -13.44
N ALA A 31 14.91 -6.06 -12.98
CA ALA A 31 13.69 -6.48 -12.27
C ALA A 31 13.37 -5.65 -11.01
N ARG A 32 14.38 -5.17 -10.28
CA ARG A 32 14.19 -4.47 -9.00
C ARG A 32 13.73 -3.01 -9.14
N GLY A 33 14.02 -2.39 -10.28
CA GLY A 33 13.65 -0.99 -10.58
C GLY A 33 12.20 -0.85 -11.02
N ASP A 34 11.69 -1.84 -11.76
CA ASP A 34 10.33 -1.84 -12.30
C ASP A 34 9.28 -2.17 -11.22
N GLU A 35 9.61 -3.11 -10.31
CA GLU A 35 8.74 -3.47 -9.17
C GLU A 35 8.53 -2.28 -8.22
N GLN A 36 9.57 -1.49 -7.94
CA GLN A 36 9.47 -0.33 -7.06
C GLN A 36 8.64 0.81 -7.68
N GLN A 37 8.67 0.96 -9.01
CA GLN A 37 7.84 1.93 -9.71
C GLN A 37 6.35 1.55 -9.70
N MET A 38 6.04 0.24 -9.74
CA MET A 38 4.65 -0.24 -9.63
C MET A 38 4.02 0.17 -8.30
N TYR A 39 4.71 0.04 -7.17
CA TYR A 39 4.15 0.38 -5.85
C TYR A 39 3.84 1.88 -5.70
N ARG A 40 4.61 2.77 -6.34
CA ARG A 40 4.35 4.23 -6.29
C ARG A 40 3.04 4.63 -6.98
N SER A 41 2.57 3.78 -7.88
CA SER A 41 1.33 3.98 -8.63
C SER A 41 0.13 3.36 -7.91
N LEU A 42 0.33 2.64 -6.80
CA LEU A 42 -0.75 2.03 -6.04
C LEU A 42 -1.38 3.02 -5.07
N VAL A 43 -2.71 3.11 -5.13
CA VAL A 43 -3.52 3.93 -4.25
C VAL A 43 -4.45 3.03 -3.47
N PHE A 44 -4.45 3.19 -2.15
CA PHE A 44 -5.35 2.49 -1.23
C PHE A 44 -6.40 3.47 -0.71
N THR A 45 -7.67 3.18 -0.96
CA THR A 45 -8.79 3.96 -0.46
C THR A 45 -9.53 3.17 0.61
N PHE A 46 -9.65 3.76 1.80
CA PHE A 46 -10.28 3.13 2.96
C PHE A 46 -11.61 3.81 3.26
N THR A 47 -12.72 3.08 3.08
CA THR A 47 -14.07 3.57 3.38
C THR A 47 -14.57 2.94 4.66
N LYS A 48 -14.79 3.75 5.69
CA LYS A 48 -15.29 3.26 6.99
C LYS A 48 -16.74 2.80 6.87
N LYS A 49 -17.02 1.58 7.32
CA LYS A 49 -18.37 1.01 7.38
C LYS A 49 -19.04 1.32 8.72
N ALA A 50 -20.37 1.34 8.74
CA ALA A 50 -21.16 1.52 9.96
C ALA A 50 -20.83 0.49 11.06
N ALA A 51 -20.48 -0.74 10.67
CA ALA A 51 -20.08 -1.82 11.58
C ALA A 51 -18.67 -1.65 12.19
N GLY A 52 -17.96 -0.57 11.91
CA GLY A 52 -16.63 -0.27 12.47
C GLY A 52 -15.45 -0.92 11.73
N GLY A 53 -15.69 -1.63 10.63
CA GLY A 53 -14.68 -2.09 9.68
C GLY A 53 -14.44 -1.10 8.53
N TYR A 54 -13.64 -1.51 7.56
CA TYR A 54 -13.34 -0.74 6.35
C TYR A 54 -13.55 -1.59 5.09
N ASP A 55 -14.15 -1.00 4.06
CA ASP A 55 -14.03 -1.49 2.69
C ASP A 55 -12.80 -0.82 2.07
N VAL A 56 -11.91 -1.62 1.47
CA VAL A 56 -10.61 -1.16 0.97
C VAL A 56 -10.48 -1.43 -0.52
N GLN A 57 -10.40 -0.36 -1.30
CA GLN A 57 -10.15 -0.44 -2.73
C GLN A 57 -8.69 -0.15 -3.04
N VAL A 58 -8.08 -0.97 -3.90
CA VAL A 58 -6.72 -0.77 -4.40
C VAL A 58 -6.79 -0.42 -5.88
N LEU A 59 -6.26 0.75 -6.22
CA LEU A 59 -6.22 1.28 -7.57
C LEU A 59 -4.77 1.38 -8.06
N HIS A 60 -4.53 1.12 -9.33
CA HIS A 60 -3.30 1.49 -10.02
C HIS A 60 -3.55 2.78 -10.79
N ARG A 61 -2.84 3.85 -10.43
CA ARG A 61 -2.87 5.14 -11.10
C ARG A 61 -1.73 5.24 -12.11
N SER A 62 -2.06 5.31 -13.38
CA SER A 62 -1.13 5.61 -14.47
C SER A 62 -1.46 6.95 -15.13
N THR A 63 -0.60 7.39 -16.05
CA THR A 63 -0.84 8.59 -16.88
C THR A 63 -2.12 8.49 -17.71
N SER A 64 -2.58 7.28 -18.00
CA SER A 64 -3.82 6.97 -18.71
C SER A 64 -5.09 6.94 -17.83
N GLY A 65 -4.96 7.05 -16.51
CA GLY A 65 -6.08 7.03 -15.57
C GLY A 65 -5.90 6.03 -14.42
N GLU A 66 -6.99 5.76 -13.71
CA GLU A 66 -7.02 4.84 -12.57
C GLU A 66 -7.72 3.54 -12.93
N ARG A 67 -7.10 2.41 -12.54
CA ARG A 67 -7.67 1.08 -12.72
C ARG A 67 -7.79 0.38 -11.38
N SER A 68 -8.96 -0.19 -11.08
CA SER A 68 -9.12 -1.06 -9.91
C SER A 68 -8.32 -2.35 -10.09
N ILE A 69 -7.51 -2.68 -9.08
CA ILE A 69 -6.73 -3.91 -9.02
C ILE A 69 -7.50 -4.93 -8.20
N CYS A 70 -7.79 -4.60 -6.94
CA CYS A 70 -8.52 -5.49 -6.04
C CYS A 70 -9.35 -4.70 -5.03
N HIS A 71 -10.24 -5.43 -4.37
CA HIS A 71 -11.13 -4.92 -3.34
C HIS A 71 -11.25 -6.00 -2.26
N PHE A 72 -11.10 -5.60 -1.00
CA PHE A 72 -11.28 -6.48 0.15
C PHE A 72 -11.82 -5.69 1.34
N ALA A 73 -12.29 -6.40 2.36
CA ALA A 73 -12.78 -5.81 3.59
C ALA A 73 -11.82 -6.08 4.76
N ILE A 74 -11.69 -5.11 5.66
CA ILE A 74 -11.06 -5.27 6.97
C ILE A 74 -12.19 -5.19 8.00
N ALA A 75 -12.55 -6.32 8.61
CA ALA A 75 -13.61 -6.35 9.60
C ALA A 75 -13.16 -5.72 10.93
N PHE A 76 -14.14 -5.32 11.76
CA PHE A 76 -13.83 -4.82 13.10
C PHE A 76 -13.07 -5.86 13.96
N ALA A 77 -13.39 -7.14 13.80
CA ALA A 77 -12.68 -8.23 14.47
C ALA A 77 -11.19 -8.27 14.09
N ASP A 78 -10.87 -8.04 12.81
CA ASP A 78 -9.49 -8.00 12.32
C ASP A 78 -8.73 -6.84 12.95
N ILE A 79 -9.36 -5.65 13.00
CA ILE A 79 -8.79 -4.46 13.67
C ILE A 79 -8.47 -4.75 15.13
N MET A 80 -9.35 -5.44 15.84
CA MET A 80 -9.13 -5.81 17.24
C MET A 80 -7.97 -6.81 17.37
N SER A 81 -7.85 -7.76 16.44
CA SER A 81 -6.72 -8.69 16.38
C SER A 81 -5.40 -7.98 16.03
N PHE A 82 -5.43 -6.96 15.17
CA PHE A 82 -4.25 -6.18 14.80
C PHE A 82 -3.66 -5.42 15.99
N LYS A 83 -4.53 -4.97 16.93
CA LYS A 83 -4.09 -4.26 18.15
C LYS A 83 -3.27 -5.14 19.07
N THR A 84 -3.50 -6.45 19.08
CA THR A 84 -2.83 -7.38 19.99
C THR A 84 -1.59 -8.03 19.38
N THR A 85 -1.53 -8.13 18.05
CA THR A 85 -0.55 -9.01 17.39
C THR A 85 0.79 -8.32 17.11
N HIS A 86 0.87 -6.97 17.07
CA HIS A 86 2.09 -6.17 16.79
C HIS A 86 2.96 -6.63 15.59
N LYS A 87 2.40 -7.44 14.69
CA LYS A 87 3.07 -8.07 13.54
C LYS A 87 2.44 -7.62 12.24
N ASN A 88 2.81 -8.26 11.15
CA ASN A 88 2.11 -8.12 9.88
C ASN A 88 0.83 -8.96 9.87
N ALA A 89 -0.21 -8.47 9.20
CA ALA A 89 -1.43 -9.19 8.87
C ALA A 89 -1.52 -9.43 7.37
N GLN A 90 -1.95 -10.62 7.00
CA GLN A 90 -2.24 -10.98 5.62
C GLN A 90 -3.75 -10.94 5.43
N VAL A 91 -4.20 -10.16 4.44
CA VAL A 91 -5.61 -10.08 4.05
C VAL A 91 -5.74 -10.63 2.64
N GLU A 92 -6.52 -11.69 2.49
CA GLU A 92 -6.74 -12.34 1.22
C GLU A 92 -7.76 -11.58 0.36
N TYR A 93 -7.57 -11.64 -0.95
CA TYR A 93 -8.55 -11.24 -1.96
C TYR A 93 -8.55 -12.28 -3.09
N SER A 94 -9.47 -12.16 -4.04
CA SER A 94 -9.85 -13.22 -4.99
C SER A 94 -8.71 -14.03 -5.62
N ASP A 95 -7.60 -13.39 -5.98
CA ASP A 95 -6.45 -13.98 -6.68
C ASP A 95 -5.11 -13.73 -5.96
N GLY A 96 -5.13 -13.32 -4.68
CA GLY A 96 -3.91 -13.01 -3.96
C GLY A 96 -4.12 -12.56 -2.52
N PHE A 97 -3.13 -11.85 -1.98
CA PHE A 97 -3.18 -11.30 -0.64
C PHE A 97 -2.41 -9.99 -0.56
N VAL A 98 -2.77 -9.15 0.42
CA VAL A 98 -2.00 -7.98 0.80
C VAL A 98 -1.47 -8.19 2.22
N VAL A 99 -0.20 -7.84 2.42
CA VAL A 99 0.44 -7.88 3.74
C VAL A 99 0.55 -6.45 4.25
N PHE A 100 -0.05 -6.19 5.41
CA PHE A 100 0.05 -4.91 6.10
C PHE A 100 0.87 -5.07 7.36
N ASN A 101 1.64 -4.04 7.72
CA ASN A 101 2.09 -3.92 9.09
C ASN A 101 0.93 -3.37 9.94
N CYS A 102 0.51 -4.14 10.95
CA CYS A 102 -0.66 -3.79 11.76
C CYS A 102 -0.50 -2.46 12.49
N TYR A 103 0.69 -2.11 12.97
CA TYR A 103 0.88 -0.92 13.79
C TYR A 103 0.73 0.40 12.99
N PRO A 104 1.45 0.61 11.86
CA PRO A 104 1.23 1.76 10.99
C PRO A 104 -0.19 1.81 10.42
N LEU A 105 -0.75 0.66 10.03
CA LEU A 105 -2.13 0.59 9.53
C LEU A 105 -3.12 1.09 10.58
N LEU A 106 -3.04 0.61 11.82
CA LEU A 106 -3.89 1.07 12.91
C LEU A 106 -3.73 2.57 13.17
N ARG A 107 -2.49 3.10 13.13
CA ARG A 107 -2.27 4.54 13.29
C ARG A 107 -2.96 5.33 12.20
N LEU A 108 -2.87 4.90 10.94
CA LEU A 108 -3.53 5.54 9.80
C LEU A 108 -5.05 5.50 9.93
N LEU A 109 -5.61 4.36 10.34
CA LEU A 109 -7.06 4.21 10.51
C LEU A 109 -7.62 5.01 11.70
N VAL A 110 -6.81 5.29 12.73
CA VAL A 110 -7.21 6.04 13.93
C VAL A 110 -6.95 7.55 13.80
N SER A 111 -5.91 7.96 13.06
CA SER A 111 -5.53 9.37 12.90
C SER A 111 -6.55 10.22 12.13
N HIS A 112 -7.54 9.60 11.49
CA HIS A 112 -8.62 10.27 10.75
C HIS A 112 -9.98 10.25 11.46
N VAL A 113 -10.01 10.01 12.78
CA VAL A 113 -11.22 10.08 13.63
C VAL A 113 -11.29 11.42 14.40
N ALA A 114 -10.77 12.52 13.83
CA ALA A 114 -10.94 13.87 14.39
C ALA A 114 -12.04 14.63 13.64
#